data_AF-A0A7C3A3G1-F1
#
_entry.id   AF-A0A7C3A3G1-F1
#
_cell.length_a   1.000
_cell.length_b   1.000
_cell.length_c   1.000
_cell.angle_alpha   90.00
_cell.angle_beta   90.00
_cell.angle_gamma   90.00
#
_symmetry.space_group_name_H-M   'P 1'
#
loop_
_entity.id
_entity.type
_entity.pdbx_description
1 polymer ?
#
loop_
_entity_poly.entity_id
_entity_poly.type
_entity_poly.pdbx_seq_one_letter_code
_entity_poly.pdbx_strand_id
1 'polypeptide(L)'
;MPMYEKIFEAWVKEYENASLQQLDDGFFRKANEYLKSLSKLGGEGLAAELASIKRRRVEYMLLDLKRMRLEKILSCITEGK
;
A
#
# COMPACT_ATOMS: atom_id res chain seq x y z
N MET A 1 2.68 9.12 12.45
CA MET A 1 1.84 7.99 12.01
C MET A 1 2.72 6.85 11.51
N PRO A 2 2.68 5.67 12.15
CA PRO A 2 3.26 4.41 11.65
C PRO A 2 3.02 4.13 10.16
N MET A 3 3.99 3.49 9.50
CA MET A 3 3.91 3.25 8.06
C MET A 3 2.73 2.36 7.66
N TYR A 4 2.33 1.42 8.51
CA TYR A 4 1.15 0.59 8.28
C TYR A 4 -0.12 1.43 8.10
N GLU A 5 -0.35 2.39 9.01
CA GLU A 5 -1.51 3.27 8.98
C GLU A 5 -1.49 4.19 7.76
N LYS A 6 -0.30 4.71 7.39
CA LYS A 6 -0.15 5.49 6.15
C LYS A 6 -0.53 4.70 4.91
N ILE A 7 -0.15 3.42 4.84
CA ILE A 7 -0.50 2.54 3.72
C ILE A 7 -2.00 2.26 3.71
N PHE A 8 -2.57 1.95 4.88
CA PHE A 8 -4.00 1.72 5.02
C PHE A 8 -4.82 2.95 4.61
N GLU A 9 -4.47 4.13 5.12
CA GLU A 9 -5.15 5.38 4.79
C GLU A 9 -5.05 5.71 3.30
N ALA A 10 -3.87 5.55 2.70
CA ALA A 10 -3.70 5.74 1.25
C ALA A 10 -4.56 4.74 0.45
N TRP A 11 -4.61 3.47 0.86
CA TRP A 11 -5.43 2.46 0.21
C TRP A 11 -6.93 2.77 0.29
N VAL A 12 -7.43 3.12 1.47
CA VAL A 12 -8.84 3.51 1.68
C VAL A 12 -9.19 4.75 0.88
N LYS A 13 -8.37 5.80 0.95
CA LYS A 13 -8.61 7.03 0.17
C LYS A 13 -8.55 6.78 -1.33
N GLU A 14 -7.74 5.84 -1.81
CA GLU A 14 -7.76 5.50 -3.23
C GLU A 14 -9.06 4.80 -3.61
N TYR A 15 -9.57 3.93 -2.75
CA TYR A 15 -10.83 3.23 -2.99
C TYR A 15 -12.02 4.19 -2.98
N GLU A 16 -12.07 5.13 -2.05
CA GLU A 16 -13.19 6.05 -1.88
C GLU A 16 -13.21 7.20 -2.91
N ASN A 17 -12.04 7.67 -3.34
CA ASN A 17 -11.96 8.80 -4.28
C ASN A 17 -12.14 8.31 -5.72
N ALA A 18 -13.01 8.95 -6.50
CA ALA A 18 -13.12 8.68 -7.94
C ALA A 18 -11.88 9.17 -8.71
N SER A 19 -11.23 10.23 -8.25
CA SER A 19 -10.01 10.79 -8.86
C SER A 19 -8.74 10.18 -8.27
N LEU A 20 -7.64 10.33 -9.03
CA LEU A 20 -6.32 9.91 -8.59
C LEU A 20 -5.84 10.84 -7.46
N GLN A 21 -5.71 10.31 -6.24
CA GLN A 21 -5.22 11.12 -5.12
C GLN A 21 -3.72 11.42 -5.27
N GLN A 22 -3.26 12.49 -4.63
CA GLN A 22 -1.83 12.73 -4.43
C GLN A 22 -1.30 11.86 -3.30
N LEU A 23 -0.08 11.35 -3.46
CA LEU A 23 0.66 10.62 -2.44
C LEU A 23 1.96 11.37 -2.14
N ASP A 24 2.44 11.26 -0.90
CA ASP A 24 3.73 11.83 -0.49
C ASP A 24 4.88 11.37 -1.40
N ASP A 25 5.86 12.25 -1.59
CA ASP A 25 7.09 11.91 -2.29
C ASP A 25 7.80 10.70 -1.65
N GLY A 26 8.11 9.73 -2.51
CA GLY A 26 8.74 8.48 -2.12
C GLY A 26 7.84 7.54 -1.31
N PHE A 27 6.52 7.74 -1.28
CA PHE A 27 5.57 6.86 -0.58
C PHE A 27 5.83 5.37 -0.84
N PHE A 28 5.88 4.96 -2.11
CA PHE A 28 6.12 3.56 -2.49
C PHE A 28 7.51 3.06 -2.07
N ARG A 29 8.52 3.94 -2.04
CA ARG A 29 9.87 3.59 -1.55
C ARG A 29 9.82 3.25 -0.07
N LYS A 30 9.24 4.14 0.74
CA LYS A 30 9.05 3.95 2.20
C LYS A 30 8.20 2.71 2.49
N ALA A 31 7.18 2.45 1.68
CA ALA A 31 6.30 1.29 1.84
C ALA A 31 7.04 -0.03 1.55
N ASN A 32 7.91 -0.03 0.53
CA ASN A 32 8.75 -1.16 0.21
C ASN A 32 9.82 -1.41 1.29
N GLU A 33 10.43 -0.35 1.83
CA GLU A 33 11.35 -0.46 2.98
C GLU A 33 10.64 -1.07 4.20
N TYR A 34 9.40 -0.65 4.44
CA TYR A 34 8.59 -1.21 5.51
C TYR A 34 8.27 -2.70 5.28
N LEU A 35 7.88 -3.10 4.06
CA LEU A 35 7.71 -4.51 3.71
C LEU A 35 8.96 -5.34 3.98
N LYS A 36 10.13 -4.84 3.58
CA LYS A 36 11.42 -5.50 3.83
C LYS A 36 11.75 -5.58 5.32
N SER A 37 11.30 -4.62 6.13
CA SER A 37 11.46 -4.69 7.59
C SER A 37 10.62 -5.82 8.20
N LEU A 38 9.40 -6.05 7.68
CA LEU A 38 8.54 -7.14 8.16
C LEU A 38 9.10 -8.52 7.82
N SER A 39 9.79 -8.69 6.69
CA SER A 39 10.44 -9.96 6.34
C SER A 39 11.67 -10.26 7.21
N LYS A 40 12.27 -9.26 7.84
CA LYS A 40 13.43 -9.44 8.75
C LYS A 40 13.00 -9.92 10.13
N LEU A 41 11.72 -9.83 10.47
CA LEU A 41 11.16 -10.36 11.73
C LEU A 41 10.94 -11.89 11.69
N GLY A 42 11.69 -12.60 10.84
CA GLY A 42 11.64 -14.06 10.73
C GLY A 42 12.03 -14.75 12.03
N GLY A 43 11.37 -15.89 12.31
CA GLY A 43 11.55 -16.67 13.54
C GLY A 43 10.38 -17.64 13.75
N GLU A 44 10.31 -18.26 14.92
CA GLU A 44 9.22 -19.15 15.35
C GLU A 44 8.32 -18.45 16.38
N GLY A 45 7.07 -18.91 16.49
CA GLY A 45 6.10 -18.44 17.48
C GLY A 45 5.23 -17.26 17.03
N LEU A 46 4.39 -16.80 17.96
CA LEU A 46 3.29 -15.86 17.70
C LEU A 46 3.75 -14.54 17.06
N ALA A 47 4.93 -14.03 17.44
CA ALA A 47 5.46 -12.78 16.90
C ALA A 47 5.79 -12.89 15.39
N ALA A 48 6.36 -14.02 14.96
CA ALA A 48 6.66 -14.28 13.56
C ALA A 48 5.39 -14.48 12.74
N GLU A 49 4.38 -15.16 13.31
CA GLU A 49 3.08 -15.33 12.68
C GLU A 49 2.36 -13.98 12.48
N LEU A 50 2.34 -13.13 13.50
CA LEU A 50 1.77 -11.78 13.42
C LEU A 50 2.50 -10.91 12.40
N ALA A 51 3.83 -10.98 12.33
CA ALA A 51 4.62 -10.27 11.32
C ALA A 51 4.28 -10.75 9.91
N SER A 52 4.11 -12.06 9.71
CA SER A 52 3.72 -12.67 8.43
C SER A 52 2.32 -12.21 8.00
N ILE A 53 1.34 -12.23 8.90
CA ILE A 53 -0.03 -11.74 8.63
C ILE A 53 0.01 -10.25 8.26
N LYS A 54 0.75 -9.44 9.02
CA LYS A 54 0.88 -8.01 8.76
C LYS A 54 1.53 -7.76 7.40
N ARG A 55 2.57 -8.50 7.05
CA ARG A 55 3.23 -8.43 5.75
C ARG A 55 2.25 -8.73 4.61
N ARG A 56 1.52 -9.85 4.69
CA ARG A 56 0.53 -10.22 3.66
C ARG A 56 -0.53 -9.14 3.47
N ARG A 57 -1.03 -8.55 4.55
CA ARG A 57 -1.98 -7.42 4.48
C ARG A 57 -1.37 -6.20 3.79
N VAL A 58 -0.13 -5.84 4.11
CA VAL A 58 0.56 -4.71 3.46
C VAL A 58 0.81 -4.98 1.98
N GLU A 59 1.25 -6.19 1.62
CA GLU A 59 1.44 -6.60 0.22
C GLU A 59 0.13 -6.49 -0.57
N TYR A 60 -0.97 -6.99 0.00
CA TYR A 60 -2.29 -6.87 -0.59
C TYR A 60 -2.70 -5.41 -0.83
N MET A 61 -2.64 -4.57 0.21
CA MET A 61 -3.03 -3.15 0.10
C MET A 61 -2.19 -2.41 -0.95
N LEU A 62 -0.89 -2.67 -1.05
CA LEU A 62 -0.03 -2.01 -2.03
C LEU A 62 -0.29 -2.47 -3.46
N LEU A 63 -0.57 -3.77 -3.68
CA LEU A 63 -0.95 -4.28 -4.99
C LEU A 63 -2.27 -3.70 -5.46
N ASP A 64 -3.26 -3.67 -4.56
CA ASP A 64 -4.59 -3.16 -4.84
C ASP A 64 -4.57 -1.63 -5.06
N LEU A 65 -3.83 -0.89 -4.23
CA LEU A 65 -3.55 0.54 -4.42
C LEU A 65 -2.91 0.81 -5.79
N LYS A 66 -1.90 0.02 -6.19
CA LYS A 66 -1.28 0.14 -7.51
C LYS A 66 -2.30 -0.10 -8.64
N ARG A 67 -3.16 -1.10 -8.50
CA ARG A 67 -4.21 -1.42 -9.49
C ARG A 67 -5.18 -0.24 -9.65
N MET A 68 -5.79 0.23 -8.55
CA MET A 68 -6.75 1.33 -8.57
C MET A 68 -6.16 2.61 -9.15
N ARG A 69 -4.91 2.92 -8.80
CA ARG A 69 -4.22 4.09 -9.35
C ARG A 69 -3.99 3.97 -10.86
N LEU A 70 -3.59 2.79 -11.34
CA LEU A 70 -3.41 2.56 -12.76
C LEU A 70 -4.73 2.70 -13.52
N GLU A 71 -5.81 2.12 -13.00
CA GLU A 71 -7.15 2.24 -13.58
C GLU A 71 -7.55 3.72 -13.73
N LYS A 72 -7.39 4.52 -12.68
CA LYS A 72 -7.70 5.95 -12.72
C LYS A 72 -6.82 6.75 -13.68
N ILE A 73 -5.52 6.46 -13.74
CA ILE A 73 -4.61 7.09 -14.70
C ILE A 73 -5.07 6.80 -16.13
N LEU A 74 -5.43 5.54 -16.41
CA LEU A 74 -5.94 5.16 -17.73
C LEU A 74 -7.27 5.84 -18.04
N SER A 75 -8.20 5.92 -17.08
CA SER A 75 -9.45 6.66 -17.22
C SER A 75 -9.23 8.14 -17.56
N CYS A 76 -8.28 8.82 -16.91
CA CYS A 76 -7.93 10.21 -17.24
C CYS A 76 -7.48 10.34 -18.71
N ILE A 77 -6.61 9.42 -19.17
CA ILE A 77 -6.10 9.42 -20.55
C ILE A 77 -7.22 9.14 -21.56
N THR A 78 -8.11 8.18 -21.28
CA THR A 78 -9.16 7.77 -22.23
C THR A 78 -10.37 8.71 -22.25
N GLU A 79 -10.70 9.34 -21.13
CA GLU A 79 -11.84 10.26 -21.02
C GLU A 79 -11.47 11.72 -21.35
N GLY A 80 -10.19 12.02 -21.59
CA GLY A 80 -9.72 13.37 -21.91
C GLY A 80 -9.89 14.36 -20.75
N LYS A 81 -9.79 13.88 -19.50
CA LYS A 81 -9.82 14.69 -18.27
C LYS A 81 -8.42 15.01 -17.77
#